data_AF-N4WLG9-F1
#
_entry.id   AF-N4WLG9-F1
#
_cell.length_a   1.000
_cell.length_b   1.000
_cell.length_c   1.000
_cell.angle_alpha   90.00
_cell.angle_beta   90.00
_cell.angle_gamma   90.00
#
_symmetry.space_group_name_H-M   'P 1'
#
loop_
_entity.id
_entity.type
_entity.pdbx_description
1 polymer ?
#
loop_
_entity_poly.entity_id
_entity_poly.type
_entity_poly.pdbx_seq_one_letter_code
_entity_poly.pdbx_strand_id
1 'polypeptide(L)'
;MNQQKETVIENCHHTLEWIENLHNISEEKWRKPIAKGKWTVAEVVGHFIYWDQYFINRIPEIIDESTLTQVDIESVNQEASRESKTKSKEEIFERFHQVREELIQLLQSLDDDLWDQEFHTNNGQYTLYGDLKRLINHDQHHIKQLEHVIY
;
A
#
# COMPACT_ATOMS: atom_id res chain seq x y z
N MET A 1 -3.18 -8.26 -22.77
CA MET A 1 -2.49 -8.13 -21.49
C MET A 1 -2.00 -6.71 -21.43
N ASN A 2 -2.64 -5.92 -20.58
CA ASN A 2 -2.38 -4.50 -20.46
C ASN A 2 -1.01 -4.29 -19.76
N GLN A 3 -0.08 -3.58 -20.40
CA GLN A 3 1.26 -3.33 -19.85
C GLN A 3 1.21 -2.54 -18.52
N GLN A 4 0.22 -1.67 -18.35
CA GLN A 4 0.01 -0.94 -17.10
C GLN A 4 -0.37 -1.90 -15.97
N LYS A 5 -1.28 -2.84 -16.25
CA LYS A 5 -1.70 -3.89 -15.31
C LYS A 5 -0.52 -4.73 -14.85
N GLU A 6 0.28 -5.21 -15.79
CA GLU A 6 1.51 -5.96 -15.51
C GLU A 6 2.45 -5.14 -14.62
N THR A 7 2.71 -3.88 -14.98
CA THR A 7 3.61 -2.99 -14.22
C THR A 7 3.16 -2.83 -12.76
N VAL A 8 1.86 -2.65 -12.51
CA VAL A 8 1.38 -2.49 -11.14
C VAL A 8 1.52 -3.78 -10.34
N ILE A 9 1.08 -4.91 -10.91
CA ILE A 9 1.16 -6.21 -10.24
C ILE A 9 2.61 -6.59 -9.92
N GLU A 10 3.54 -6.37 -10.86
CA GLU A 10 4.97 -6.60 -10.65
C GLU A 10 5.53 -5.75 -9.51
N ASN A 11 5.16 -4.47 -9.42
CA ASN A 11 5.59 -3.61 -8.31
C ASN A 11 4.98 -4.05 -6.97
N CYS A 12 3.72 -4.49 -6.96
CA CYS A 12 3.10 -5.05 -5.77
C CYS A 12 3.86 -6.29 -5.26
N HIS A 13 4.26 -7.19 -6.16
CA HIS A 13 5.09 -8.36 -5.83
C HIS A 13 6.50 -7.96 -5.36
N HIS A 14 7.16 -6.99 -5.99
CA HIS A 14 8.48 -6.52 -5.54
C HIS A 14 8.42 -5.94 -4.12
N THR A 15 7.40 -5.14 -3.79
CA THR A 15 7.23 -4.66 -2.41
C THR A 15 6.96 -5.82 -1.46
N LEU A 16 6.14 -6.81 -1.85
CA LEU A 16 5.86 -7.99 -1.04
C LEU A 16 7.17 -8.71 -0.66
N GLU A 17 7.97 -9.09 -1.68
CA GLU A 17 9.25 -9.77 -1.50
C GLU A 17 10.24 -8.95 -0.68
N TRP A 18 10.31 -7.63 -0.91
CA TRP A 18 11.19 -6.75 -0.16
C TRP A 18 10.81 -6.70 1.33
N ILE A 19 9.51 -6.65 1.64
CA ILE A 19 9.01 -6.65 3.02
C ILE A 19 9.26 -8.01 3.68
N GLU A 20 9.08 -9.13 2.97
CA GLU A 20 9.39 -10.47 3.50
C GLU A 20 10.86 -10.59 3.92
N ASN A 21 11.79 -9.99 3.17
CA ASN A 21 13.20 -9.98 3.51
C ASN A 21 13.51 -9.27 4.85
N LEU A 22 12.58 -8.45 5.36
CA LEU A 22 12.70 -7.81 6.66
C LEU A 22 12.44 -8.76 7.84
N HIS A 23 11.92 -9.97 7.64
CA HIS A 23 11.72 -10.94 8.74
C HIS A 23 12.99 -11.20 9.55
N ASN A 24 14.16 -11.09 8.91
CA ASN A 24 15.46 -11.37 9.52
C ASN A 24 16.03 -10.21 10.34
N ILE A 25 15.39 -9.03 10.36
CA ILE A 25 15.88 -7.90 11.15
C ILE A 25 15.47 -8.05 12.63
N SER A 26 16.32 -7.54 13.52
CA SER A 26 16.04 -7.56 14.97
C SER A 26 14.81 -6.70 15.31
N GLU A 27 14.14 -7.03 16.43
CA GLU A 27 13.07 -6.17 16.96
C GLU A 27 13.53 -4.73 17.17
N GLU A 28 14.78 -4.52 17.59
CA GLU A 28 15.34 -3.18 17.75
C GLU A 28 15.34 -2.40 16.42
N LYS A 29 15.76 -3.02 15.31
CA LYS A 29 15.70 -2.40 13.98
C LYS A 29 14.25 -2.20 13.52
N TRP A 30 13.39 -3.18 13.75
CA TRP A 30 11.96 -3.11 13.42
C TRP A 30 11.23 -1.95 14.13
N ARG A 31 11.62 -1.66 15.37
CA ARG A 31 11.08 -0.55 16.17
C ARG A 31 11.90 0.72 16.09
N LYS A 32 12.90 0.80 15.22
CA LYS A 32 13.75 1.98 15.05
C LYS A 32 13.03 3.03 14.21
N PRO A 33 12.95 4.30 14.67
CA PRO A 33 12.47 5.42 13.85
C PRO A 33 13.32 5.61 12.60
N ILE A 34 12.68 5.88 11.45
CA ILE A 34 13.39 6.15 10.20
C ILE A 34 14.19 7.46 10.25
N ALA A 35 13.75 8.38 11.10
CA ALA A 35 14.46 9.59 11.49
C ALA A 35 13.90 10.09 12.82
N LYS A 36 14.56 11.08 13.43
CA LYS A 36 14.11 11.70 14.69
C LYS A 36 12.69 12.26 14.53
N GLY A 37 11.75 11.77 15.35
CA GLY A 37 10.35 12.20 15.33
C GLY A 37 9.54 11.70 14.14
N LYS A 38 10.06 10.71 13.39
CA LYS A 38 9.35 10.04 12.31
C LYS A 38 8.93 8.63 12.72
N TRP A 39 8.11 8.00 11.89
CA TRP A 39 7.65 6.63 12.05
C TRP A 39 8.79 5.63 12.15
N THR A 40 8.53 4.53 12.84
CA THR A 40 9.38 3.33 12.88
C THR A 40 9.22 2.49 11.61
N VAL A 41 10.12 1.52 11.40
CA VAL A 41 9.97 0.53 10.31
C VAL A 41 8.59 -0.14 10.38
N ALA A 42 8.20 -0.59 11.58
CA ALA A 42 6.88 -1.20 11.81
C ALA A 42 5.71 -0.31 11.38
N GLU A 43 5.76 0.98 11.72
CA GLU A 43 4.71 1.94 11.37
C GLU A 43 4.65 2.20 9.85
N VAL A 44 5.79 2.20 9.16
CA VAL A 44 5.82 2.33 7.69
C VAL A 44 5.23 1.09 7.03
N VAL A 45 5.56 -0.13 7.51
CA VAL A 45 4.96 -1.36 6.95
C VAL A 45 3.46 -1.39 7.22
N GLY A 46 3.01 -1.04 8.43
CA GLY A 46 1.58 -0.93 8.72
C GLY A 46 0.86 0.13 7.89
N HIS A 47 1.56 1.21 7.49
CA HIS A 47 1.03 2.20 6.57
C HIS A 47 0.77 1.63 5.15
N PHE A 48 1.57 0.66 4.69
CA PHE A 48 1.34 0.01 3.39
C PHE A 48 0.04 -0.80 3.40
N ILE A 49 -0.20 -1.57 4.47
CA ILE A 49 -1.44 -2.36 4.67
C ILE A 49 -2.67 -1.48 4.47
N TYR A 50 -2.62 -0.27 5.01
CA TYR A 50 -3.73 0.65 4.93
C TYR A 50 -4.03 1.08 3.49
N TRP A 51 -3.01 1.49 2.73
CA TRP A 51 -3.22 1.90 1.34
C TRP A 51 -3.70 0.75 0.46
N ASP A 52 -3.22 -0.47 0.70
CA ASP A 52 -3.71 -1.63 -0.01
C ASP A 52 -5.21 -1.85 0.27
N GLN A 53 -5.62 -1.77 1.55
CA GLN A 53 -7.03 -1.89 1.94
C GLN A 53 -7.89 -0.76 1.35
N TYR A 54 -7.35 0.46 1.28
CA TYR A 54 -8.01 1.58 0.63
C TYR A 54 -8.31 1.26 -0.84
N PHE A 55 -7.34 0.73 -1.59
CA PHE A 55 -7.56 0.37 -2.99
C PHE A 55 -8.48 -0.84 -3.17
N ILE A 56 -8.41 -1.83 -2.28
CA ILE A 56 -9.34 -2.98 -2.27
C ILE A 56 -10.80 -2.51 -2.15
N ASN A 57 -11.06 -1.48 -1.34
CA ASN A 57 -12.41 -0.93 -1.18
C ASN A 57 -12.77 0.05 -2.31
N ARG A 58 -11.80 0.86 -2.77
CA ARG A 58 -12.04 1.93 -3.74
C ARG A 58 -12.24 1.42 -5.16
N ILE A 59 -11.56 0.35 -5.56
CA ILE A 59 -11.66 -0.19 -6.92
C ILE A 59 -13.09 -0.66 -7.24
N PRO A 60 -13.77 -1.46 -6.38
CA PRO A 60 -15.18 -1.78 -6.57
C PRO A 60 -16.08 -0.53 -6.65
N GLU A 61 -15.83 0.48 -5.83
CA GLU A 61 -16.60 1.73 -5.87
C GLU A 61 -16.51 2.43 -7.23
N ILE A 62 -15.32 2.39 -7.87
CA ILE A 62 -15.06 2.93 -9.21
C ILE A 62 -15.79 2.10 -10.27
N ILE A 63 -15.71 0.78 -10.19
CA ILE A 63 -16.34 -0.14 -11.16
C ILE A 63 -17.87 -0.01 -11.13
N ASP A 64 -18.44 0.10 -9.93
CA ASP A 64 -19.89 0.22 -9.74
C ASP A 64 -20.41 1.64 -9.99
N GLU A 65 -19.55 2.58 -10.41
CA GLU A 65 -19.84 4.02 -10.57
C GLU A 65 -20.52 4.62 -9.32
N SER A 66 -20.19 4.10 -8.16
CA SER A 66 -20.78 4.47 -6.89
C SER A 66 -20.20 5.79 -6.36
N THR A 67 -20.82 6.34 -5.30
CA THR A 67 -20.24 7.50 -4.62
C THR A 67 -18.96 7.08 -3.90
N LEU A 68 -17.81 7.61 -4.34
CA LEU A 68 -16.52 7.30 -3.74
C LEU A 68 -16.47 7.73 -2.26
N THR A 69 -16.09 6.79 -1.39
CA THR A 69 -16.00 7.05 0.04
C THR A 69 -14.89 8.07 0.34
N GLN A 70 -15.24 9.17 1.00
CA GLN A 70 -14.28 10.14 1.52
C GLN A 70 -13.53 9.56 2.72
N VAL A 71 -12.23 9.79 2.77
CA VAL A 71 -11.36 9.24 3.79
C VAL A 71 -10.55 10.37 4.42
N ASP A 72 -10.58 10.45 5.75
CA ASP A 72 -9.67 11.30 6.51
C ASP A 72 -8.29 10.64 6.60
N ILE A 73 -7.42 10.99 5.65
CA ILE A 73 -6.08 10.40 5.51
C ILE A 73 -5.27 10.56 6.80
N GLU A 74 -5.39 11.69 7.50
CA GLU A 74 -4.62 11.93 8.72
C GLU A 74 -5.11 11.02 9.85
N SER A 75 -6.44 10.94 10.05
CA SER A 75 -7.01 10.04 11.06
C SER A 75 -6.60 8.60 10.81
N VAL A 76 -6.56 8.15 9.55
CA VAL A 76 -6.23 6.76 9.28
C VAL A 76 -4.72 6.48 9.37
N ASN A 77 -3.87 7.42 8.98
CA ASN A 77 -2.43 7.31 9.21
C ASN A 77 -2.10 7.21 10.70
N GLN A 78 -2.79 7.97 11.54
CA GLN A 78 -2.65 7.88 12.99
C GLN A 78 -3.08 6.51 13.52
N GLU A 79 -4.17 5.96 13.00
CA GLU A 79 -4.65 4.63 13.39
C GLU A 79 -3.68 3.52 12.96
N ALA A 80 -3.20 3.54 11.71
CA ALA A 80 -2.21 2.58 11.23
C ALA A 80 -0.92 2.63 12.07
N SER A 81 -0.46 3.83 12.42
CA SER A 81 0.67 4.04 13.33
C SER A 81 0.40 3.46 14.72
N ARG A 82 -0.79 3.70 15.28
CA ARG A 82 -1.18 3.20 16.61
C ARG A 82 -1.22 1.68 16.64
N GLU A 83 -1.85 1.04 15.67
CA GLU A 83 -1.92 -0.42 15.58
C GLU A 83 -0.53 -1.04 15.44
N SER A 84 0.31 -0.47 14.58
CA SER A 84 1.66 -0.96 14.32
C SER A 84 2.54 -0.94 15.57
N LYS A 85 2.30 0.00 16.49
CA LYS A 85 3.02 0.07 17.78
C LYS A 85 2.62 -1.05 18.75
N THR A 86 1.39 -1.55 18.65
CA THR A 86 0.84 -2.54 19.59
C THR A 86 0.94 -3.98 19.12
N LYS A 87 0.92 -4.21 17.80
CA LYS A 87 0.98 -5.56 17.21
C LYS A 87 2.43 -6.07 17.16
N SER A 88 2.61 -7.38 17.26
CA SER A 88 3.90 -8.03 17.02
C SER A 88 4.35 -7.88 15.57
N LYS A 89 5.64 -8.12 15.33
CA LYS A 89 6.22 -8.06 13.98
C LYS A 89 5.57 -9.09 13.06
N GLU A 90 5.37 -10.31 13.57
CA GLU A 90 4.74 -11.41 12.85
C GLU A 90 3.29 -11.08 12.47
N GLU A 91 2.50 -10.50 13.38
CA GLU A 91 1.13 -10.06 13.08
C GLU A 91 1.08 -9.00 11.98
N ILE A 92 2.04 -8.07 11.96
CA ILE A 92 2.11 -7.03 10.92
C ILE A 92 2.49 -7.64 9.56
N PHE A 93 3.47 -8.56 9.53
CA PHE A 93 3.87 -9.24 8.29
C PHE A 93 2.75 -10.09 7.71
N GLU A 94 2.10 -10.92 8.54
CA GLU A 94 0.99 -11.78 8.11
C GLU A 94 -0.15 -10.92 7.55
N ARG A 95 -0.49 -9.84 8.24
CA ARG A 95 -1.54 -8.93 7.77
C ARG A 95 -1.14 -8.22 6.47
N PHE A 96 0.10 -7.75 6.35
CA PHE A 96 0.58 -7.13 5.12
C PHE A 96 0.54 -8.09 3.94
N HIS A 97 1.06 -9.31 4.11
CA HIS A 97 1.02 -10.33 3.08
C HIS A 97 -0.41 -10.61 2.62
N GLN A 98 -1.33 -10.86 3.56
CA GLN A 98 -2.73 -11.12 3.26
C GLN A 98 -3.37 -10.00 2.44
N VAL A 99 -3.22 -8.74 2.86
CA VAL A 99 -3.88 -7.61 2.19
C VAL A 99 -3.22 -7.32 0.84
N ARG A 100 -1.90 -7.44 0.73
CA ARG A 100 -1.19 -7.24 -0.53
C ARG A 100 -1.56 -8.32 -1.55
N GLU A 101 -1.69 -9.57 -1.14
CA GLU A 101 -2.18 -10.65 -2.01
C GLU A 101 -3.63 -10.42 -2.45
N GLU A 102 -4.50 -9.99 -1.55
CA GLU A 102 -5.89 -9.65 -1.87
C GLU A 102 -5.95 -8.53 -2.93
N LEU A 103 -5.14 -7.48 -2.77
CA LEU A 103 -5.02 -6.42 -3.78
C LEU A 103 -4.53 -6.97 -5.11
N ILE A 104 -3.49 -7.80 -5.12
CA ILE A 104 -2.95 -8.41 -6.36
C ILE A 104 -4.02 -9.26 -7.06
N GLN A 105 -4.76 -10.09 -6.32
CA GLN A 105 -5.84 -10.92 -6.87
C GLN A 105 -6.96 -10.06 -7.46
N LEU A 106 -7.36 -8.98 -6.77
CA LEU A 106 -8.32 -8.02 -7.30
C LEU A 106 -7.82 -7.43 -8.61
N LEU A 107 -6.60 -6.88 -8.65
CA LEU A 107 -6.00 -6.29 -9.85
C LEU A 107 -5.91 -7.30 -11.02
N GLN A 108 -5.58 -8.56 -10.73
CA GLN A 108 -5.54 -9.63 -11.72
C GLN A 108 -6.91 -9.93 -12.34
N SER A 109 -7.99 -9.79 -11.56
CA SER A 109 -9.36 -10.04 -12.02
C SER A 109 -9.96 -8.91 -12.87
N LEU A 110 -9.37 -7.71 -12.86
CA LEU A 110 -9.89 -6.57 -13.62
C LEU A 110 -9.67 -6.73 -15.13
N ASP A 111 -10.68 -6.35 -15.92
CA ASP A 111 -10.56 -6.30 -17.38
C ASP A 111 -9.53 -5.26 -17.83
N ASP A 112 -8.82 -5.55 -18.93
CA ASP A 112 -7.75 -4.70 -19.47
C ASP A 112 -8.25 -3.27 -19.81
N ASP A 113 -9.52 -3.11 -20.16
CA ASP A 113 -10.15 -1.83 -20.56
C ASP A 113 -10.37 -0.87 -19.37
N LEU A 114 -10.48 -1.37 -18.13
CA LEU A 114 -10.70 -0.55 -16.94
C LEU A 114 -9.50 0.33 -16.56
N TRP A 115 -8.31 -0.02 -17.04
CA TRP A 115 -7.05 0.62 -16.63
C TRP A 115 -6.88 2.03 -17.20
N ASP A 116 -7.36 2.24 -18.43
CA ASP A 116 -7.36 3.52 -19.12
C ASP A 116 -8.69 4.27 -18.99
N GLN A 117 -9.71 3.66 -18.38
CA GLN A 117 -11.00 4.31 -18.15
C GLN A 117 -10.85 5.49 -17.20
N GLU A 118 -11.40 6.63 -17.63
CA GLU A 118 -11.44 7.85 -16.85
C GLU A 118 -12.67 7.85 -15.93
N PHE A 119 -12.45 8.13 -14.65
CA PHE A 119 -13.51 8.38 -13.68
C PHE A 119 -13.39 9.79 -13.12
N HIS A 120 -14.55 10.37 -12.82
CA HIS A 120 -14.67 11.74 -12.34
C HIS A 120 -14.97 11.73 -10.85
N THR A 121 -14.18 12.50 -10.10
CA THR A 121 -14.43 12.78 -8.69
C THR A 121 -14.62 14.28 -8.52
N ASN A 122 -15.08 14.70 -7.34
CA ASN A 122 -15.17 16.13 -6.99
C ASN A 122 -13.82 16.87 -7.11
N ASN A 123 -12.70 16.12 -7.13
CA ASN A 123 -11.34 16.67 -7.17
C ASN A 123 -10.71 16.63 -8.57
N GLY A 124 -11.42 16.15 -9.59
CA GLY A 124 -10.95 16.09 -10.97
C GLY A 124 -11.17 14.74 -11.65
N GLN A 125 -10.46 14.55 -12.76
CA GLN A 125 -10.52 13.36 -13.61
C GLN A 125 -9.29 12.48 -13.34
N TYR A 126 -9.52 11.19 -13.19
CA TYR A 126 -8.52 10.20 -12.78
C TYR A 126 -8.66 8.93 -13.61
N THR A 127 -7.57 8.16 -13.69
CA THR A 127 -7.59 6.80 -14.25
C THR A 127 -7.11 5.82 -13.19
N LEU A 128 -7.50 4.55 -13.33
CA LEU A 128 -7.13 3.51 -12.36
C LEU A 128 -5.61 3.35 -12.31
N TYR A 129 -4.96 3.32 -13.48
CA TYR A 129 -3.51 3.30 -13.55
C TYR A 129 -2.88 4.54 -12.91
N GLY A 130 -3.45 5.72 -13.11
CA GLY A 130 -2.95 6.97 -12.53
C GLY A 130 -2.90 6.93 -11.00
N ASP A 131 -3.94 6.39 -10.36
CA ASP A 131 -3.99 6.25 -8.91
C ASP A 131 -3.09 5.13 -8.38
N LEU A 132 -3.08 3.96 -9.02
CA LEU A 132 -2.19 2.85 -8.63
C LEU A 132 -0.71 3.18 -8.86
N LYS A 133 -0.38 4.03 -9.85
CA LYS A 133 0.98 4.54 -10.02
C LYS A 133 1.42 5.40 -8.83
N ARG A 134 0.50 6.08 -8.14
CA ARG A 134 0.81 6.81 -6.90
C ARG A 134 1.13 5.82 -5.77
N LEU A 135 0.43 4.69 -5.68
CA LEU A 135 0.76 3.60 -4.74
C LEU A 135 2.17 3.07 -4.97
N ILE A 136 2.56 2.81 -6.24
CA ILE A 136 3.92 2.35 -6.57
C ILE A 136 4.97 3.36 -6.10
N ASN A 137 4.80 4.63 -6.46
CA ASN A 137 5.75 5.68 -6.09
C ASN A 137 5.83 5.85 -4.57
N HIS A 138 4.70 5.67 -3.88
CA HIS A 138 4.60 5.71 -2.43
C HIS A 138 5.41 4.58 -1.78
N ASP A 139 5.20 3.33 -2.19
CA ASP A 139 5.94 2.17 -1.67
C ASP A 139 7.43 2.33 -1.92
N GLN A 140 7.84 2.69 -3.15
CA GLN A 140 9.23 2.92 -3.51
C GLN A 140 9.88 4.06 -2.71
N HIS A 141 9.14 5.13 -2.41
CA HIS A 141 9.64 6.23 -1.59
C HIS A 141 9.98 5.74 -0.17
N HIS A 142 9.08 4.97 0.43
CA HIS A 142 9.24 4.47 1.78
C HIS A 142 10.27 3.33 1.87
N ILE A 143 10.32 2.42 0.91
CA ILE A 143 11.38 1.40 0.80
C ILE A 143 12.75 2.07 0.87
N LYS A 144 12.97 3.13 0.08
CA LYS A 144 14.23 3.89 0.13
C LYS A 144 14.50 4.45 1.53
N GLN A 145 13.51 4.98 2.23
CA GLN A 145 13.70 5.48 3.61
C GLN A 145 14.08 4.34 4.58
N LEU A 146 13.47 3.17 4.42
CA LEU A 146 13.74 2.01 5.27
C LEU A 146 15.14 1.44 4.99
N GLU A 147 15.58 1.39 3.74
CA GLU A 147 16.92 0.93 3.37
C GLU A 147 18.02 1.71 4.09
N HIS A 148 17.91 3.04 4.22
CA HIS A 148 18.86 3.90 4.94
C HIS A 148 18.96 3.60 6.44
N VAL A 149 17.99 2.87 7.00
CA VAL A 149 17.86 2.61 8.44
C VAL A 149 18.26 1.17 8.76
N ILE A 150 17.98 0.26 7.83
CA ILE A 150 18.13 -1.19 7.97
C ILE A 150 19.53 -1.65 7.53
N TYR A 151 20.04 -1.12 6.42
CA TYR A 151 21.34 -1.43 5.84
C TYR A 151 22.36 -0.34 6.13
#